data_AF-A0A6V2Y4F7-F1
#
_entry.id   AF-A0A6V2Y4F7-F1
#
_cell.length_a   1.000
_cell.length_b   1.000
_cell.length_c   1.000
_cell.angle_alpha   90.00
_cell.angle_beta   90.00
_cell.angle_gamma   90.00
#
_symmetry.space_group_name_H-M   'P 1'
#
loop_
_entity.id
_entity.type
_entity.pdbx_description
1 polymer ?
#
loop_
_entity_poly.entity_id
_entity_poly.type
_entity_poly.pdbx_seq_one_letter_code
_entity_poly.pdbx_strand_id
1 'polypeptide(L)'
;GPTSVAGDALHRHNCTCAHMARLALLVFGSLVSTSRCLEHRPLLTTRLATAHSRAPTPLLAAATLSASQGDAASSGASVPSTVANLAKNIVGSGVLALAAGVGAFSGASVAVLPALVMLCAMCALSAYTFSTIARVSAAVGADTYRDAWSRIFGKRSAAFPNAAIIFKTFVGSLAYAIILGDSAASMASLAGAKGLLAAPNAWIGIISAAVLLPLCLLRDLSSLSAGSVIGTCGTAYTALFMAIRCLDRSYAPGGARAELIAPAMRPAFAAAAGPLGGLNLKALVLVSMLATTFLAHYNAPKFYAELATPKHGSKLRSFNVAVAGGFALAAALCGSIMCAGFLRLSARVRLLVHSFVDS
;
A
#
# COMPACT_ATOMS: atom_id res chain seq x y z
N GLY A 1 -25.22 39.74 7.22
CA GLY A 1 -23.77 40.01 7.37
C GLY A 1 -23.00 38.72 7.13
N PRO A 2 -22.00 38.71 6.26
CA PRO A 2 -21.33 37.47 5.80
C PRO A 2 -20.33 36.89 6.81
N THR A 3 -20.15 37.50 7.97
CA THR A 3 -19.16 37.08 8.99
C THR A 3 -19.68 36.04 9.99
N SER A 4 -21.00 35.82 10.09
CA SER A 4 -21.57 34.85 11.06
C SER A 4 -21.63 33.40 10.55
N VAL A 5 -21.69 33.18 9.22
CA VAL A 5 -21.79 31.82 8.64
C VAL A 5 -20.42 31.12 8.58
N ALA A 6 -19.33 31.88 8.49
CA ALA A 6 -17.97 31.35 8.47
C ALA A 6 -17.51 30.81 9.84
N GLY A 7 -17.96 31.43 10.95
CA GLY A 7 -17.66 30.97 12.31
C GLY A 7 -18.31 29.63 12.64
N ASP A 8 -19.54 29.43 12.21
CA ASP A 8 -20.31 28.19 12.44
C ASP A 8 -19.82 26.99 11.60
N ALA A 9 -19.22 27.25 10.43
CA ALA A 9 -18.60 26.22 9.60
C ALA A 9 -17.24 25.79 10.18
N LEU A 10 -16.44 26.75 10.67
CA LEU A 10 -15.13 26.47 11.28
C LEU A 10 -15.28 25.74 12.64
N HIS A 11 -16.31 26.08 13.43
CA HIS A 11 -16.60 25.39 14.69
C HIS A 11 -17.12 23.96 14.46
N ARG A 12 -17.93 23.72 13.41
CA ARG A 12 -18.36 22.36 13.04
C ARG A 12 -17.22 21.50 12.50
N HIS A 13 -16.29 22.08 11.75
CA HIS A 13 -15.10 21.39 11.20
C HIS A 13 -14.09 20.98 12.29
N ASN A 14 -13.87 21.84 13.29
CA ASN A 14 -12.99 21.53 14.42
C ASN A 14 -13.59 20.44 15.33
N CYS A 15 -14.92 20.38 15.47
CA CYS A 15 -15.59 19.32 16.22
C CYS A 15 -15.50 17.96 15.52
N THR A 16 -15.59 17.87 14.19
CA THR A 16 -15.50 16.60 13.46
C THR A 16 -14.08 16.03 13.43
N CYS A 17 -13.06 16.87 13.26
CA CYS A 17 -11.65 16.44 13.33
C CYS A 17 -11.26 15.96 14.75
N ALA A 18 -11.72 16.68 15.79
CA ALA A 18 -11.52 16.27 17.17
C ALA A 18 -12.27 14.97 17.53
N HIS A 19 -13.46 14.75 16.96
CA HIS A 19 -14.19 13.50 17.15
C HIS A 19 -13.53 12.31 16.45
N MET A 20 -12.98 12.49 15.24
CA MET A 20 -12.26 11.41 14.52
C MET A 20 -10.93 11.06 15.19
N ALA A 21 -10.17 12.05 15.67
CA ALA A 21 -8.96 11.83 16.44
C ALA A 21 -9.24 11.15 17.80
N ARG A 22 -10.34 11.53 18.48
CA ARG A 22 -10.80 10.86 19.70
C ARG A 22 -11.31 9.45 19.43
N LEU A 23 -12.01 9.19 18.31
CA LEU A 23 -12.46 7.85 17.94
C LEU A 23 -11.27 6.94 17.63
N ALA A 24 -10.27 7.45 16.91
CA ALA A 24 -9.02 6.74 16.65
C ALA A 24 -8.24 6.43 17.94
N LEU A 25 -8.12 7.40 18.87
CA LEU A 25 -7.49 7.18 20.18
C LEU A 25 -8.30 6.23 21.07
N LEU A 26 -9.64 6.28 21.04
CA LEU A 26 -10.50 5.39 21.82
C LEU A 26 -10.45 3.95 21.29
N VAL A 27 -10.36 3.76 19.98
CA VAL A 27 -10.17 2.45 19.36
C VAL A 27 -8.77 1.90 19.66
N PHE A 28 -7.72 2.72 19.56
CA PHE A 28 -6.35 2.34 19.92
C PHE A 28 -6.19 2.05 21.42
N GLY A 29 -6.77 2.90 22.27
CA GLY A 29 -6.79 2.73 23.72
C GLY A 29 -7.55 1.49 24.15
N SER A 30 -8.69 1.19 23.50
CA SER A 30 -9.49 0.00 23.78
C SER A 30 -8.79 -1.30 23.37
N LEU A 31 -8.05 -1.31 22.25
CA LEU A 31 -7.27 -2.46 21.79
C LEU A 31 -6.03 -2.73 22.65
N VAL A 32 -5.35 -1.68 23.12
CA VAL A 32 -4.22 -1.80 24.06
C VAL A 32 -4.70 -2.20 25.46
N SER A 33 -5.85 -1.69 25.90
CA SER A 33 -6.43 -2.02 27.21
C SER A 33 -7.00 -3.44 27.27
N THR A 34 -7.68 -3.91 26.22
CA THR A 34 -8.15 -5.32 26.12
C THR A 34 -6.99 -6.31 26.07
N SER A 35 -5.87 -5.95 25.44
CA SER A 35 -4.66 -6.78 25.42
C SER A 35 -4.02 -6.92 26.81
N ARG A 36 -4.04 -5.86 27.64
CA ARG A 36 -3.52 -5.91 29.02
C ARG A 36 -4.48 -6.60 30.01
N CYS A 37 -5.79 -6.50 29.79
CA CYS A 37 -6.80 -7.12 30.66
C CYS A 37 -6.87 -8.65 30.51
N LEU A 38 -6.46 -9.19 29.35
CA LEU A 38 -6.38 -10.63 29.11
C LEU A 38 -5.16 -11.30 29.77
N GLU A 39 -4.16 -10.53 30.23
CA GLU A 39 -2.90 -11.05 30.78
C GLU A 39 -2.95 -11.26 32.32
N HIS A 40 -4.02 -10.85 32.99
CA HIS A 40 -4.08 -10.79 34.47
C HIS A 40 -5.18 -11.60 35.18
N ARG A 41 -5.86 -12.56 34.55
CA ARG A 41 -6.77 -13.45 35.30
C ARG A 41 -6.09 -14.75 35.76
N PRO A 42 -5.88 -14.96 37.07
CA PRO A 42 -5.43 -16.24 37.59
C PRO A 42 -6.57 -17.28 37.53
N LEU A 43 -6.13 -18.52 37.36
CA LEU A 43 -6.91 -19.74 37.22
C LEU A 43 -7.93 -19.94 38.35
N LEU A 44 -9.18 -20.23 37.99
CA LEU A 44 -10.13 -20.96 38.83
C LEU A 44 -10.71 -22.13 38.01
N THR A 45 -10.01 -23.24 38.06
CA THR A 45 -10.58 -24.58 37.93
C THR A 45 -11.65 -24.77 39.00
N THR A 46 -12.86 -25.24 38.68
CA THR A 46 -13.28 -26.66 38.79
C THR A 46 -14.80 -26.82 38.53
N ARG A 47 -15.15 -27.88 37.77
CA ARG A 47 -16.41 -28.67 37.70
C ARG A 47 -17.63 -28.18 36.89
N LEU A 48 -17.79 -28.81 35.70
CA LEU A 48 -18.95 -29.60 35.21
C LEU A 48 -18.88 -29.62 33.66
N ALA A 49 -18.09 -30.51 33.05
CA ALA A 49 -18.54 -31.82 32.55
C ALA A 49 -19.90 -31.79 31.83
N THR A 50 -19.89 -31.54 30.52
CA THR A 50 -20.25 -32.46 29.40
C THR A 50 -20.81 -31.66 28.22
N ALA A 51 -20.08 -31.63 27.09
CA ALA A 51 -20.61 -31.70 25.71
C ALA A 51 -19.59 -31.17 24.68
N HIS A 52 -19.21 -32.08 23.78
CA HIS A 52 -18.72 -31.85 22.42
C HIS A 52 -17.43 -31.03 22.21
N SER A 53 -16.37 -31.80 21.93
CA SER A 53 -15.13 -31.38 21.29
C SER A 53 -15.40 -30.63 19.97
N ARG A 54 -15.07 -29.34 19.93
CA ARG A 54 -14.73 -28.61 18.70
C ARG A 54 -13.55 -27.69 19.02
N ALA A 55 -12.42 -27.96 18.39
CA ALA A 55 -11.24 -27.12 18.45
C ALA A 55 -11.58 -25.69 18.03
N PRO A 56 -11.12 -24.64 18.73
CA PRO A 56 -11.25 -23.28 18.25
C PRO A 56 -10.30 -23.07 17.07
N THR A 57 -10.84 -23.01 15.86
CA THR A 57 -10.19 -22.46 14.67
C THR A 57 -9.68 -21.05 14.97
N PRO A 58 -8.39 -20.74 14.81
CA PRO A 58 -7.89 -19.40 15.07
C PRO A 58 -8.34 -18.44 13.95
N LEU A 59 -9.17 -17.46 14.31
CA LEU A 59 -9.60 -16.30 13.50
C LEU A 59 -8.46 -15.36 13.08
N LEU A 60 -7.20 -15.76 13.26
CA LEU A 60 -6.00 -14.98 12.98
C LEU A 60 -5.37 -15.33 11.62
N ALA A 61 -6.11 -15.98 10.72
CA ALA A 61 -5.67 -16.28 9.35
C ALA A 61 -6.00 -15.17 8.34
N ALA A 62 -6.78 -14.16 8.73
CA ALA A 62 -7.28 -13.11 7.83
C ALA A 62 -6.25 -12.05 7.43
N ALA A 63 -5.04 -12.03 8.02
CA ALA A 63 -4.06 -10.97 7.79
C ALA A 63 -2.94 -11.29 6.76
N THR A 64 -2.94 -12.45 6.12
CA THR A 64 -1.86 -12.84 5.18
C THR A 64 -2.36 -13.50 3.89
N LEU A 65 -3.39 -12.92 3.27
CA LEU A 65 -3.96 -13.40 2.02
C LEU A 65 -3.20 -12.86 0.80
N SER A 66 -1.96 -13.32 0.63
CA SER A 66 -1.54 -13.73 -0.71
C SER A 66 -1.96 -15.19 -0.86
N ALA A 67 -3.21 -15.40 -1.25
CA ALA A 67 -3.70 -16.68 -1.73
C ALA A 67 -3.31 -16.79 -3.21
N SER A 68 -2.19 -17.48 -3.46
CA SER A 68 -1.96 -18.13 -4.74
C SER A 68 -2.18 -19.62 -4.49
N GLN A 69 -3.27 -20.17 -5.02
CA GLN A 69 -3.39 -21.60 -5.24
C GLN A 69 -3.70 -21.80 -6.72
N GLY A 70 -2.78 -22.47 -7.41
CA GLY A 70 -3.15 -23.48 -8.40
C GLY A 70 -2.98 -24.84 -7.72
N ASP A 71 -3.96 -25.71 -7.91
CA ASP A 71 -4.04 -27.04 -7.31
C ASP A 71 -2.98 -28.03 -7.79
N ALA A 72 -2.74 -29.02 -6.91
CA ALA A 72 -2.21 -30.37 -7.12
C ALA A 72 -0.68 -30.60 -7.29
N ALA A 73 -0.15 -31.38 -6.32
CA ALA A 73 1.05 -32.22 -6.32
C ALA A 73 2.45 -31.55 -6.28
N SER A 74 2.98 -31.40 -5.06
CA SER A 74 4.39 -31.50 -4.63
C SER A 74 5.52 -30.77 -5.40
N SER A 75 5.25 -29.86 -6.32
CA SER A 75 6.27 -29.01 -6.93
C SER A 75 6.03 -27.56 -6.54
N GLY A 76 6.92 -26.97 -5.72
CA GLY A 76 6.79 -25.57 -5.28
C GLY A 76 6.74 -24.56 -6.43
N ALA A 77 6.55 -23.28 -6.11
CA ALA A 77 6.47 -22.21 -7.10
C ALA A 77 7.77 -22.10 -7.92
N SER A 78 7.64 -21.92 -9.23
CA SER A 78 8.79 -21.67 -10.12
C SER A 78 9.34 -20.26 -9.93
N VAL A 79 10.62 -20.04 -10.25
CA VAL A 79 11.27 -18.71 -10.15
C VAL A 79 10.48 -17.61 -10.88
N PRO A 80 10.02 -17.79 -12.13
CA PRO A 80 9.22 -16.76 -12.81
C PRO A 80 7.87 -16.48 -12.12
N SER A 81 7.21 -17.51 -11.59
CA SER A 81 5.98 -17.35 -10.81
C SER A 81 6.25 -16.55 -9.53
N THR A 82 7.33 -16.87 -8.82
CA THR A 82 7.78 -16.11 -7.63
C THR A 82 8.12 -14.66 -7.99
N VAL A 83 8.78 -14.39 -9.11
CA VAL A 83 9.07 -13.02 -9.60
C VAL A 83 7.78 -12.23 -9.81
N ALA A 84 6.82 -12.80 -10.54
CA ALA A 84 5.54 -12.14 -10.81
C ALA A 84 4.73 -11.92 -9.53
N ASN A 85 4.69 -12.92 -8.64
CA ASN A 85 3.98 -12.81 -7.37
C ASN A 85 4.63 -11.80 -6.42
N LEU A 86 5.96 -11.75 -6.36
CA LEU A 86 6.67 -10.77 -5.56
C LEU A 86 6.48 -9.35 -6.11
N ALA A 87 6.54 -9.16 -7.44
CA ALA A 87 6.26 -7.86 -8.05
C ALA A 87 4.84 -7.39 -7.74
N LYS A 88 3.82 -8.26 -7.85
CA LYS A 88 2.44 -7.95 -7.44
C LYS A 88 2.29 -7.63 -5.95
N ASN A 89 3.12 -8.25 -5.10
CA ASN A 89 3.10 -7.99 -3.66
C ASN A 89 3.68 -6.60 -3.32
N ILE A 90 4.67 -6.14 -4.10
CA ILE A 90 5.29 -4.82 -3.96
C ILE A 90 4.42 -3.72 -4.60
N VAL A 91 3.96 -3.96 -5.83
CA VAL A 91 3.23 -2.97 -6.62
C VAL A 91 1.78 -2.89 -6.14
N GLY A 92 1.51 -1.94 -5.25
CA GLY A 92 0.16 -1.59 -4.78
C GLY A 92 -0.22 -0.14 -5.11
N SER A 93 -1.23 0.40 -4.41
CA SER A 93 -1.67 1.81 -4.58
C SER A 93 -0.59 2.85 -4.28
N GLY A 94 0.43 2.50 -3.48
CA GLY A 94 1.53 3.42 -3.13
C GLY A 94 2.26 3.99 -4.34
N VAL A 95 2.25 3.27 -5.47
CA VAL A 95 2.88 3.70 -6.72
C VAL A 95 2.25 4.97 -7.30
N LEU A 96 0.95 5.17 -7.11
CA LEU A 96 0.23 6.35 -7.59
C LEU A 96 0.65 7.63 -6.85
N ALA A 97 1.12 7.49 -5.61
CA ALA A 97 1.58 8.60 -4.79
C ALA A 97 3.05 8.99 -5.06
N LEU A 98 3.84 8.16 -5.74
CA LEU A 98 5.26 8.42 -5.96
C LEU A 98 5.51 9.71 -6.77
N ALA A 99 4.67 9.99 -7.76
CA ALA A 99 4.74 11.23 -8.54
C ALA A 99 4.53 12.49 -7.64
N ALA A 100 3.67 12.38 -6.63
CA ALA A 100 3.48 13.42 -5.63
C ALA A 100 4.71 13.60 -4.75
N GLY A 101 5.37 12.50 -4.38
CA GLY A 101 6.65 12.51 -3.67
C GLY A 101 7.73 13.29 -4.41
N VAL A 102 7.82 13.14 -5.74
CA VAL A 102 8.76 13.95 -6.56
C VAL A 102 8.39 15.44 -6.52
N GLY A 103 7.10 15.76 -6.69
CA GLY A 103 6.58 17.13 -6.62
C GLY A 103 6.73 17.81 -5.25
N ALA A 104 6.89 17.03 -4.18
CA ALA A 104 7.09 17.57 -2.84
C ALA A 104 8.43 18.31 -2.73
N PHE A 105 9.51 17.76 -3.31
CA PHE A 105 10.85 18.33 -3.18
C PHE A 105 11.25 19.25 -4.32
N SER A 106 10.79 18.99 -5.56
CA SER A 106 11.11 19.84 -6.71
C SER A 106 10.00 19.86 -7.77
N GLY A 107 9.82 21.00 -8.42
CA GLY A 107 8.90 21.19 -9.55
C GLY A 107 9.62 21.25 -10.90
N ALA A 108 10.93 21.04 -10.95
CA ALA A 108 11.70 21.02 -12.18
C ALA A 108 11.70 19.61 -12.79
N SER A 109 11.62 19.50 -14.12
CA SER A 109 11.68 18.20 -14.83
C SER A 109 12.97 17.40 -14.54
N VAL A 110 14.06 18.11 -14.23
CA VAL A 110 15.35 17.53 -13.83
C VAL A 110 15.26 16.70 -12.53
N ALA A 111 14.23 16.92 -11.69
CA ALA A 111 14.01 16.19 -10.44
C ALA A 111 13.74 14.68 -10.62
N VAL A 112 13.41 14.26 -11.85
CA VAL A 112 13.23 12.84 -12.17
C VAL A 112 14.51 12.03 -11.94
N LEU A 113 15.67 12.60 -12.27
CA LEU A 113 16.95 11.90 -12.12
C LEU A 113 17.26 11.55 -10.64
N PRO A 114 17.28 12.50 -9.69
CA PRO A 114 17.48 12.17 -8.28
C PRO A 114 16.37 11.28 -7.72
N ALA A 115 15.12 11.42 -8.18
CA ALA A 115 14.03 10.53 -7.77
C ALA A 115 14.27 9.07 -8.20
N LEU A 116 14.75 8.85 -9.43
CA LEU A 116 15.13 7.51 -9.92
C LEU A 116 16.31 6.93 -9.15
N VAL A 117 17.32 7.75 -8.82
CA VAL A 117 18.44 7.32 -7.97
C VAL A 117 17.95 6.87 -6.59
N MET A 118 17.06 7.65 -5.95
CA MET A 118 16.45 7.28 -4.66
C MET A 118 15.61 6.00 -4.78
N LEU A 119 14.84 5.85 -5.86
CA LEU A 119 14.05 4.65 -6.13
C LEU A 119 14.96 3.42 -6.26
N CYS A 120 16.03 3.49 -7.06
CA CYS A 120 16.99 2.41 -7.22
C CYS A 120 17.69 2.07 -5.89
N ALA A 121 18.09 3.08 -5.11
CA ALA A 121 18.72 2.88 -3.81
C ALA A 121 17.78 2.18 -2.81
N MET A 122 16.53 2.65 -2.68
CA MET A 122 15.53 2.03 -1.80
C MET A 122 15.09 0.64 -2.28
N CYS A 123 15.05 0.42 -3.58
CA CYS A 123 14.80 -0.89 -4.17
C CYS A 123 15.92 -1.88 -3.82
N ALA A 124 17.18 -1.50 -4.02
CA ALA A 124 18.34 -2.35 -3.71
C ALA A 124 18.41 -2.68 -2.22
N LEU A 125 18.21 -1.67 -1.35
CA LEU A 125 18.18 -1.85 0.10
C LEU A 125 17.03 -2.79 0.53
N SER A 126 15.84 -2.61 -0.05
CA SER A 126 14.69 -3.45 0.23
C SER A 126 14.88 -4.88 -0.25
N ALA A 127 15.45 -5.09 -1.45
CA ALA A 127 15.76 -6.41 -1.97
C ALA A 127 16.80 -7.15 -1.09
N TYR A 128 17.84 -6.45 -0.64
CA TYR A 128 18.85 -7.00 0.26
C TYR A 128 18.25 -7.42 1.60
N THR A 129 17.46 -6.55 2.22
CA THR A 129 16.81 -6.83 3.52
C THR A 129 15.76 -7.93 3.40
N PHE A 130 15.03 -8.01 2.28
CA PHE A 130 14.09 -9.09 1.99
C PHE A 130 14.79 -10.45 1.89
N SER A 131 15.91 -10.52 1.16
CA SER A 131 16.75 -11.73 1.09
C SER A 131 17.31 -12.11 2.46
N THR A 132 17.76 -11.12 3.24
CA THR A 132 18.32 -11.35 4.59
C THR A 132 17.28 -11.95 5.53
N ILE A 133 16.06 -11.43 5.54
CA ILE A 133 14.96 -11.99 6.35
C ILE A 133 14.68 -13.43 5.96
N ALA A 134 14.60 -13.74 4.66
CA ALA A 134 14.39 -15.11 4.21
C ALA A 134 15.51 -16.07 4.66
N ARG A 135 16.78 -15.64 4.60
CA ARG A 135 17.92 -16.42 5.09
C ARG A 135 17.84 -16.69 6.58
N VAL A 136 17.52 -15.65 7.35
CA VAL A 136 17.38 -15.75 8.81
C VAL A 136 16.22 -16.69 9.16
N SER A 137 15.07 -16.53 8.51
CA SER A 137 13.91 -17.42 8.69
C SER A 137 14.22 -18.88 8.33
N ALA A 138 14.96 -19.11 7.24
CA ALA A 138 15.42 -20.43 6.87
C ALA A 138 16.39 -21.03 7.91
N ALA A 139 17.31 -20.24 8.45
CA ALA A 139 18.29 -20.68 9.45
C ALA A 139 17.62 -21.09 10.78
N VAL A 140 16.54 -20.42 11.17
CA VAL A 140 15.77 -20.78 12.38
C VAL A 140 14.64 -21.77 12.11
N GLY A 141 14.44 -22.21 10.87
CA GLY A 141 13.38 -23.13 10.47
C GLY A 141 11.97 -22.58 10.69
N ALA A 142 11.75 -21.31 10.34
CA ALA A 142 10.46 -20.62 10.47
C ALA A 142 9.86 -20.24 9.11
N ASP A 143 8.58 -20.57 8.92
CA ASP A 143 7.84 -20.29 7.67
C ASP A 143 7.08 -18.96 7.70
N THR A 144 7.01 -18.30 8.86
CA THR A 144 6.33 -17.02 9.02
C THR A 144 7.23 -15.99 9.69
N TYR A 145 7.00 -14.72 9.39
CA TYR A 145 7.78 -13.62 9.98
C TYR A 145 7.64 -13.55 11.50
N ARG A 146 6.45 -13.80 12.04
CA ARG A 146 6.21 -13.88 13.48
C ARG A 146 6.94 -15.05 14.13
N ASP A 147 6.92 -16.23 13.51
CA ASP A 147 7.63 -17.40 14.05
C ASP A 147 9.14 -17.13 14.06
N ALA A 148 9.70 -16.62 12.96
CA ALA A 148 11.10 -16.23 12.88
C ALA A 148 11.49 -15.22 13.96
N TRP A 149 10.65 -14.19 14.18
CA TRP A 149 10.84 -13.22 15.26
C TRP A 149 10.82 -13.88 16.64
N SER A 150 9.85 -14.77 16.88
CA SER A 150 9.69 -15.43 18.18
C SER A 150 10.86 -16.34 18.56
N ARG A 151 11.50 -16.95 17.56
CA ARG A 151 12.68 -17.81 17.73
C ARG A 151 13.96 -17.03 18.02
N ILE A 152 14.07 -15.80 17.50
CA ILE A 152 15.26 -14.95 17.64
C ILE A 152 15.17 -14.07 18.90
N PHE A 153 14.04 -13.37 19.07
CA PHE A 153 13.84 -12.37 20.13
C PHE A 153 12.94 -12.87 21.28
N GLY A 154 12.53 -14.14 21.23
CA GLY A 154 11.67 -14.76 22.23
C GLY A 154 10.18 -14.49 22.03
N LYS A 155 9.34 -15.34 22.66
CA LYS A 155 7.88 -15.31 22.50
C LYS A 155 7.22 -14.04 23.04
N ARG A 156 7.81 -13.39 24.04
CA ARG A 156 7.28 -12.16 24.66
C ARG A 156 7.21 -10.98 23.69
N SER A 157 8.16 -10.87 22.76
CA SER A 157 8.19 -9.79 21.77
C SER A 157 7.48 -10.14 20.46
N ALA A 158 7.02 -11.39 20.29
CA ALA A 158 6.44 -11.87 19.04
C ALA A 158 5.09 -11.23 18.68
N ALA A 159 4.43 -10.53 19.61
CA ALA A 159 3.23 -9.75 19.31
C ALA A 159 3.54 -8.49 18.49
N PHE A 160 4.73 -7.91 18.63
CA PHE A 160 5.14 -6.67 17.98
C PHE A 160 5.06 -6.71 16.44
N PRO A 161 5.69 -7.67 15.73
CA PRO A 161 5.61 -7.71 14.27
C PRO A 161 4.18 -7.91 13.77
N ASN A 162 3.36 -8.71 14.46
CA ASN A 162 1.96 -8.90 14.10
C ASN A 162 1.15 -7.62 14.28
N ALA A 163 1.32 -6.90 15.38
CA ALA A 163 0.64 -5.62 15.62
C ALA A 163 1.02 -4.57 14.56
N ALA A 164 2.31 -4.50 14.18
CA ALA A 164 2.79 -3.62 13.12
C ALA A 164 2.16 -3.96 11.76
N ILE A 165 2.08 -5.25 11.41
CA ILE A 165 1.45 -5.71 10.16
C ILE A 165 -0.04 -5.37 10.17
N ILE A 166 -0.77 -5.63 11.26
CA ILE A 166 -2.20 -5.29 11.40
C ILE A 166 -2.43 -3.79 11.24
N PHE A 167 -1.62 -2.97 11.89
CA PHE A 167 -1.71 -1.52 11.75
C PHE A 167 -1.46 -1.08 10.30
N LYS A 168 -0.43 -1.64 9.66
CA LYS A 168 -0.09 -1.33 8.27
C LYS A 168 -1.19 -1.76 7.29
N THR A 169 -1.80 -2.92 7.49
CA THR A 169 -2.89 -3.40 6.64
C THR A 169 -4.16 -2.60 6.85
N PHE A 170 -4.47 -2.20 8.09
CA PHE A 170 -5.60 -1.31 8.40
C PHE A 170 -5.46 0.07 7.73
N VAL A 171 -4.29 0.70 7.84
CA VAL A 171 -4.05 1.99 7.16
C VAL A 171 -4.11 1.81 5.64
N GLY A 172 -3.60 0.68 5.13
CA GLY A 172 -3.67 0.34 3.71
C GLY A 172 -5.11 0.18 3.21
N SER A 173 -5.96 -0.55 3.92
CA SER A 173 -7.36 -0.74 3.54
C SER A 173 -8.15 0.56 3.58
N LEU A 174 -7.90 1.42 4.58
CA LEU A 174 -8.47 2.76 4.64
C LEU A 174 -8.06 3.60 3.43
N ALA A 175 -6.78 3.60 3.06
CA ALA A 175 -6.30 4.33 1.89
C ALA A 175 -6.96 3.83 0.58
N TYR A 176 -7.15 2.51 0.43
CA TYR A 176 -7.88 1.96 -0.72
C TYR A 176 -9.34 2.41 -0.76
N ALA A 177 -10.03 2.45 0.38
CA ALA A 177 -11.41 2.93 0.45
C ALA A 177 -11.53 4.41 0.05
N ILE A 178 -10.59 5.25 0.47
CA ILE A 178 -10.52 6.67 0.08
C ILE A 178 -10.32 6.79 -1.44
N ILE A 179 -9.34 6.09 -2.01
CA ILE A 179 -9.06 6.12 -3.46
C ILE A 179 -10.28 5.70 -4.28
N LEU A 180 -10.99 4.65 -3.84
CA LEU A 180 -12.23 4.20 -4.49
C LEU A 180 -13.34 5.26 -4.38
N GLY A 181 -13.50 5.89 -3.22
CA GLY A 181 -14.46 6.96 -3.01
C GLY A 181 -14.21 8.18 -3.91
N ASP A 182 -12.97 8.65 -3.96
CA ASP A 182 -12.56 9.78 -4.82
C ASP A 182 -12.77 9.47 -6.30
N SER A 183 -12.43 8.24 -6.72
CA SER A 183 -12.61 7.78 -8.10
C SER A 183 -14.09 7.72 -8.48
N ALA A 184 -14.93 7.15 -7.60
CA ALA A 184 -16.37 7.05 -7.83
C ALA A 184 -17.06 8.42 -7.84
N ALA A 185 -16.67 9.32 -6.92
CA ALA A 185 -17.15 10.70 -6.93
C ALA A 185 -16.79 11.42 -8.23
N SER A 186 -15.55 11.27 -8.70
CA SER A 186 -15.09 11.86 -9.96
C SER A 186 -15.89 11.36 -11.17
N MET A 187 -16.17 10.05 -11.23
CA MET A 187 -17.01 9.46 -12.29
C MET A 187 -18.47 9.92 -12.19
N ALA A 188 -19.02 10.02 -10.99
CA ALA A 188 -20.38 10.47 -10.76
C ALA A 188 -20.55 11.95 -11.15
N SER A 189 -19.60 12.82 -10.80
CA SER A 189 -19.58 14.22 -11.23
C SER A 189 -19.49 14.35 -12.75
N LEU A 190 -18.70 13.50 -13.41
CA LEU A 190 -18.64 13.46 -14.88
C LEU A 190 -19.97 13.05 -15.51
N ALA A 191 -20.74 12.18 -14.85
CA ALA A 191 -22.08 11.79 -15.25
C ALA A 191 -23.17 12.81 -14.88
N GLY A 192 -22.80 13.97 -14.32
CA GLY A 192 -23.73 15.06 -13.97
C GLY A 192 -24.39 14.93 -12.60
N ALA A 193 -23.92 14.02 -11.73
CA ALA A 193 -24.43 13.89 -10.37
C ALA A 193 -24.15 15.14 -9.53
N LYS A 194 -25.13 15.55 -8.71
CA LYS A 194 -25.06 16.73 -7.83
C LYS A 194 -25.32 16.35 -6.37
N GLY A 195 -24.95 17.24 -5.45
CA GLY A 195 -25.21 17.07 -4.03
C GLY A 195 -24.37 15.94 -3.42
N LEU A 196 -24.99 15.08 -2.61
CA LEU A 196 -24.30 14.06 -1.82
C LEU A 196 -23.54 13.03 -2.69
N LEU A 197 -24.01 12.77 -3.92
CA LEU A 197 -23.38 11.86 -4.87
C LEU A 197 -22.15 12.44 -5.58
N ALA A 198 -21.91 13.76 -5.46
CA ALA A 198 -20.67 14.38 -5.91
C ALA A 198 -19.59 14.36 -4.80
N ALA A 199 -19.94 14.01 -3.56
CA ALA A 199 -19.02 14.01 -2.43
C ALA A 199 -18.31 12.64 -2.30
N PRO A 200 -16.98 12.60 -2.14
CA PRO A 200 -16.23 11.36 -1.91
C PRO A 200 -16.71 10.57 -0.69
N ASN A 201 -17.04 11.26 0.40
CA ASN A 201 -17.45 10.64 1.66
C ASN A 201 -18.67 9.72 1.52
N ALA A 202 -19.62 10.08 0.65
CA ALA A 202 -20.79 9.25 0.37
C ALA A 202 -20.38 7.95 -0.32
N TRP A 203 -19.50 8.04 -1.32
CA TRP A 203 -18.99 6.88 -2.05
C TRP A 203 -18.13 5.97 -1.18
N ILE A 204 -17.32 6.53 -0.26
CA ILE A 204 -16.57 5.73 0.72
C ILE A 204 -17.55 4.87 1.54
N GLY A 205 -18.60 5.46 2.08
CA GLY A 205 -19.62 4.74 2.85
C GLY A 205 -20.37 3.70 2.01
N ILE A 206 -20.83 4.08 0.81
CA ILE A 206 -21.57 3.21 -0.10
C ILE A 206 -20.73 2.01 -0.52
N ILE A 207 -19.51 2.23 -1.01
CA ILE A 207 -18.61 1.15 -1.46
C ILE A 207 -18.21 0.26 -0.28
N SER A 208 -17.98 0.84 0.90
CA SER A 208 -17.65 0.07 2.10
C SER A 208 -18.80 -0.85 2.50
N ALA A 209 -20.04 -0.36 2.52
CA ALA A 209 -21.20 -1.15 2.93
C ALA A 209 -21.65 -2.16 1.84
N ALA A 210 -21.66 -1.74 0.57
CA ALA A 210 -22.22 -2.54 -0.52
C ALA A 210 -21.22 -3.52 -1.15
N VAL A 211 -19.92 -3.25 -1.06
CA VAL A 211 -18.88 -4.06 -1.71
C VAL A 211 -17.87 -4.60 -0.70
N LEU A 212 -17.22 -3.74 0.08
CA LEU A 212 -16.13 -4.20 0.96
C LEU A 212 -16.64 -5.09 2.10
N LEU A 213 -17.76 -4.72 2.75
CA LEU A 213 -18.34 -5.47 3.85
C LEU A 213 -18.77 -6.90 3.46
N PRO A 214 -19.55 -7.13 2.38
CA PRO A 214 -19.88 -8.50 1.98
C PRO A 214 -18.63 -9.30 1.57
N LEU A 215 -17.65 -8.66 0.92
CA LEU A 215 -16.38 -9.31 0.58
C LEU A 215 -15.57 -9.71 1.83
N CYS A 216 -15.58 -8.88 2.89
CA CYS A 216 -14.94 -9.19 4.17
C CYS A 216 -15.67 -10.29 4.97
N LEU A 217 -16.97 -10.49 4.72
CA LEU A 217 -17.77 -11.54 5.35
C LEU A 217 -17.73 -12.87 4.60
N LEU A 218 -17.14 -12.92 3.40
CA LEU A 218 -16.96 -14.16 2.66
C LEU A 218 -16.02 -15.09 3.42
N ARG A 219 -16.51 -16.30 3.71
CA ARG A 219 -15.77 -17.34 4.43
C ARG A 219 -14.68 -17.99 3.58
N ASP A 220 -14.83 -17.93 2.26
CA ASP A 220 -13.87 -18.43 1.29
C ASP A 220 -13.48 -17.29 0.34
N LEU A 221 -12.18 -17.05 0.25
CA LEU A 221 -11.58 -15.95 -0.51
C LEU A 221 -10.86 -16.45 -1.76
N SER A 222 -11.04 -17.73 -2.12
CA SER A 222 -10.56 -18.31 -3.39
C SER A 222 -11.02 -17.50 -4.60
N SER A 223 -12.26 -16.98 -4.60
CA SER A 223 -12.80 -16.08 -5.63
C SER A 223 -12.04 -14.75 -5.75
N LEU A 224 -11.40 -14.28 -4.67
CA LEU A 224 -10.60 -13.04 -4.69
C LEU A 224 -9.29 -13.18 -5.49
N SER A 225 -8.86 -14.42 -5.78
CA SER A 225 -7.73 -14.66 -6.68
C SER A 225 -7.94 -14.06 -8.08
N ALA A 226 -9.19 -14.09 -8.59
CA ALA A 226 -9.57 -13.40 -9.81
C ALA A 226 -9.42 -11.89 -9.69
N GLY A 227 -9.75 -11.33 -8.51
CA GLY A 227 -9.50 -9.93 -8.17
C GLY A 227 -8.03 -9.53 -8.24
N SER A 228 -7.11 -10.41 -7.84
CA SER A 228 -5.66 -10.17 -7.95
C SER A 228 -5.20 -10.07 -9.41
N VAL A 229 -5.72 -10.93 -10.29
CA VAL A 229 -5.43 -10.88 -11.74
C VAL A 229 -5.96 -9.59 -12.33
N ILE A 230 -7.22 -9.24 -12.06
CA ILE A 230 -7.84 -7.99 -12.54
C ILE A 230 -7.06 -6.77 -12.05
N GLY A 231 -6.67 -6.73 -10.77
CA GLY A 231 -5.87 -5.64 -10.21
C GLY A 231 -4.49 -5.52 -10.86
N THR A 232 -3.85 -6.66 -11.16
CA THR A 232 -2.56 -6.68 -11.88
C THR A 232 -2.71 -6.14 -13.30
N CYS A 233 -3.73 -6.59 -14.03
CA CYS A 233 -4.06 -6.08 -15.36
C CYS A 233 -4.39 -4.59 -15.34
N GLY A 234 -5.17 -4.12 -14.36
CA GLY A 234 -5.50 -2.70 -14.17
C GLY A 234 -4.26 -1.85 -13.89
N THR A 235 -3.32 -2.36 -13.11
CA THR A 235 -2.04 -1.68 -12.85
C THR A 235 -1.17 -1.60 -14.11
N ALA A 236 -1.05 -2.71 -14.85
CA ALA A 236 -0.33 -2.74 -16.12
C ALA A 236 -0.96 -1.81 -17.17
N TYR A 237 -2.29 -1.81 -17.27
CA TYR A 237 -3.05 -0.88 -18.12
C TYR A 237 -2.78 0.57 -17.72
N THR A 238 -2.81 0.88 -16.43
CA THR A 238 -2.52 2.24 -15.93
C THR A 238 -1.10 2.67 -16.29
N ALA A 239 -0.10 1.80 -16.07
CA ALA A 239 1.28 2.08 -16.45
C ALA A 239 1.43 2.35 -17.96
N LEU A 240 0.84 1.48 -18.79
CA LEU A 240 0.88 1.62 -20.25
C LEU A 240 0.16 2.89 -20.72
N PHE A 241 -1.06 3.14 -20.23
CA PHE A 241 -1.82 4.34 -20.54
C PHE A 241 -1.05 5.59 -20.15
N MET A 242 -0.40 5.60 -18.98
CA MET A 242 0.42 6.72 -18.55
C MET A 242 1.66 6.92 -19.42
N ALA A 243 2.32 5.83 -19.84
CA ALA A 243 3.47 5.88 -20.73
C ALA A 243 3.10 6.41 -22.12
N ILE A 244 2.06 5.87 -22.76
CA ILE A 244 1.56 6.33 -24.07
C ILE A 244 1.21 7.81 -24.00
N ARG A 245 0.44 8.25 -22.99
CA ARG A 245 0.08 9.66 -22.84
C ARG A 245 1.28 10.57 -22.55
N CYS A 246 2.35 10.04 -21.98
CA CYS A 246 3.60 10.79 -21.80
C CYS A 246 4.33 10.99 -23.14
N LEU A 247 4.28 10.00 -24.04
CA LEU A 247 4.91 10.06 -25.36
C LEU A 247 4.09 10.87 -26.38
N ASP A 248 2.75 10.77 -26.33
CA ASP A 248 1.83 11.48 -27.24
C ASP A 248 1.90 13.02 -27.11
N ARG A 249 2.43 13.54 -25.98
CA ARG A 249 2.50 14.97 -25.64
C ARG A 249 1.19 15.77 -25.75
N SER A 250 0.04 15.11 -25.91
CA SER A 250 -1.25 15.80 -26.13
C SER A 250 -1.70 16.67 -24.96
N TYR A 251 -1.18 16.43 -23.75
CA TYR A 251 -1.46 17.19 -22.53
C TYR A 251 -0.33 18.17 -22.13
N ALA A 252 0.73 18.29 -22.94
CA ALA A 252 1.78 19.27 -22.71
C ALA A 252 1.25 20.71 -22.92
N PRO A 253 1.92 21.75 -22.41
CA PRO A 253 1.57 23.13 -22.72
C PRO A 253 1.51 23.35 -24.25
N GLY A 254 0.35 23.73 -24.78
CA GLY A 254 0.10 23.88 -26.22
C GLY A 254 -0.33 22.59 -26.96
N GLY A 255 -0.52 21.47 -26.26
CA GLY A 255 -1.04 20.23 -26.84
C GLY A 255 -2.56 20.25 -27.06
N ALA A 256 -3.05 19.38 -27.96
CA ALA A 256 -4.46 19.30 -28.37
C ALA A 256 -5.47 19.09 -27.22
N ARG A 257 -5.03 18.65 -26.04
CA ARG A 257 -5.86 18.38 -24.86
C ARG A 257 -5.43 19.20 -23.64
N ALA A 258 -4.59 20.21 -23.82
CA ALA A 258 -4.13 21.08 -22.73
C ALA A 258 -5.30 21.86 -22.10
N GLU A 259 -6.31 22.21 -22.89
CA GLU A 259 -7.47 22.98 -22.44
C GLU A 259 -8.45 22.16 -21.58
N LEU A 260 -8.51 20.84 -21.79
CA LEU A 260 -9.31 19.91 -20.98
C LEU A 260 -8.80 19.78 -19.55
N ILE A 261 -7.57 20.20 -19.28
CA ILE A 261 -7.02 20.22 -17.93
C ILE A 261 -7.51 21.50 -17.24
N ALA A 262 -8.21 21.32 -16.13
CA ALA A 262 -8.61 22.42 -15.25
C ALA A 262 -7.41 23.35 -15.00
N PRO A 263 -7.57 24.69 -15.04
CA PRO A 263 -6.45 25.63 -14.91
C PRO A 263 -5.57 25.37 -13.66
N ALA A 264 -6.18 24.84 -12.59
CA ALA A 264 -5.52 24.47 -11.35
C ALA A 264 -4.68 23.17 -11.41
N MET A 265 -4.78 22.37 -12.47
CA MET A 265 -4.11 21.07 -12.64
C MET A 265 -3.15 21.05 -13.84
N ARG A 266 -2.97 22.17 -14.55
CA ARG A 266 -2.05 22.29 -15.68
C ARG A 266 -0.58 22.15 -15.21
N PRO A 267 0.28 21.44 -15.96
CA PRO A 267 1.69 21.31 -15.62
C PRO A 267 2.37 22.69 -15.66
N ALA A 268 2.96 23.11 -14.55
CA ALA A 268 3.97 24.15 -14.55
C ALA A 268 5.30 23.49 -14.18
N PHE A 269 6.38 23.89 -14.82
CA PHE A 269 7.72 23.45 -14.43
C PHE A 269 8.44 24.65 -13.86
N ALA A 270 9.02 24.50 -12.66
CA ALA A 270 9.89 25.52 -12.12
C ALA A 270 11.19 25.58 -12.93
N ALA A 271 11.80 26.76 -13.02
CA ALA A 271 13.14 26.90 -13.58
C ALA A 271 14.12 25.98 -12.83
N ALA A 272 15.00 25.30 -13.58
CA ALA A 272 15.90 24.31 -13.00
C ALA A 272 16.91 24.98 -12.06
N ALA A 273 16.88 24.63 -10.77
CA ALA A 273 17.90 25.03 -9.80
C ALA A 273 19.22 24.22 -9.94
N GLY A 274 19.52 23.71 -11.15
CA GLY A 274 20.64 22.80 -11.41
C GLY A 274 20.37 21.31 -11.09
N PRO A 275 21.31 20.39 -11.40
CA PRO A 275 21.10 18.94 -11.31
C PRO A 275 20.96 18.41 -9.88
N LEU A 276 21.55 19.11 -8.90
CA LEU A 276 21.56 18.75 -7.48
C LEU A 276 20.78 19.75 -6.60
N GLY A 277 20.43 20.93 -7.11
CA GLY A 277 19.78 22.00 -6.34
C GLY A 277 18.32 21.76 -5.95
N GLY A 278 17.83 20.53 -6.09
CA GLY A 278 16.50 20.09 -5.65
C GLY A 278 16.51 19.19 -4.39
N LEU A 279 17.66 18.72 -3.91
CA LEU A 279 17.74 17.87 -2.73
C LEU A 279 17.55 18.73 -1.46
N ASN A 280 16.33 18.71 -0.92
CA ASN A 280 15.97 19.35 0.35
C ASN A 280 15.39 18.29 1.30
N LEU A 281 15.11 18.67 2.55
CA LEU A 281 14.48 17.76 3.53
C LEU A 281 13.14 17.19 3.06
N LYS A 282 12.46 17.83 2.09
CA LYS A 282 11.23 17.30 1.50
C LYS A 282 11.48 16.06 0.63
N ALA A 283 12.71 15.80 0.20
CA ALA A 283 13.06 14.55 -0.47
C ALA A 283 12.90 13.33 0.47
N LEU A 284 12.96 13.54 1.79
CA LEU A 284 12.65 12.49 2.77
C LEU A 284 11.19 12.02 2.69
N VAL A 285 10.27 12.86 2.19
CA VAL A 285 8.89 12.45 1.92
C VAL A 285 8.86 11.38 0.83
N LEU A 286 9.62 11.58 -0.26
CA LEU A 286 9.75 10.56 -1.30
C LEU A 286 10.40 9.29 -0.74
N VAL A 287 11.45 9.41 0.07
CA VAL A 287 12.10 8.24 0.71
C VAL A 287 11.10 7.46 1.57
N SER A 288 10.27 8.14 2.37
CA SER A 288 9.23 7.50 3.18
C SER A 288 8.17 6.80 2.33
N MET A 289 7.78 7.40 1.20
CA MET A 289 6.84 6.79 0.24
C MET A 289 7.45 5.57 -0.44
N LEU A 290 8.72 5.64 -0.83
CA LEU A 290 9.45 4.51 -1.43
C LEU A 290 9.63 3.36 -0.43
N ALA A 291 9.95 3.65 0.83
CA ALA A 291 10.05 2.66 1.89
C ALA A 291 8.71 1.91 2.08
N THR A 292 7.59 2.63 2.04
CA THR A 292 6.25 2.03 2.13
C THR A 292 5.90 1.23 0.88
N THR A 293 6.31 1.70 -0.30
CA THR A 293 6.06 1.05 -1.59
C THR A 293 6.80 -0.28 -1.70
N PHE A 294 8.07 -0.33 -1.28
CA PHE A 294 8.88 -1.55 -1.32
C PHE A 294 8.71 -2.48 -0.10
N LEU A 295 7.70 -2.22 0.74
CA LEU A 295 7.43 -2.99 1.95
C LEU A 295 6.74 -4.33 1.62
N ALA A 296 7.54 -5.38 1.41
CA ALA A 296 7.06 -6.77 1.21
C ALA A 296 7.63 -7.75 2.24
N HIS A 297 8.53 -7.29 3.12
CA HIS A 297 9.44 -8.10 3.94
C HIS A 297 8.77 -9.11 4.87
N TYR A 298 7.59 -8.80 5.37
CA TYR A 298 6.84 -9.72 6.23
C TYR A 298 6.38 -10.99 5.50
N ASN A 299 6.35 -10.97 4.15
CA ASN A 299 6.05 -12.13 3.32
C ASN A 299 7.31 -12.92 2.89
N ALA A 300 8.52 -12.42 3.15
CA ALA A 300 9.76 -13.05 2.70
C ALA A 300 9.92 -14.52 3.13
N PRO A 301 9.58 -14.92 4.38
CA PRO A 301 9.68 -16.32 4.81
C PRO A 301 8.74 -17.23 4.00
N LYS A 302 7.53 -16.75 3.73
CA LYS A 302 6.51 -17.47 2.95
C LYS A 302 6.96 -17.65 1.50
N PHE A 303 7.44 -16.58 0.84
CA PHE A 303 7.97 -16.68 -0.52
C PHE A 303 9.16 -17.64 -0.63
N TYR A 304 10.00 -17.71 0.41
CA TYR A 304 11.12 -18.65 0.44
C TYR A 304 10.66 -20.09 0.63
N ALA A 305 9.69 -20.33 1.52
CA ALA A 305 9.13 -21.64 1.77
C ALA A 305 8.44 -22.20 0.51
N GLU A 306 7.60 -21.39 -0.14
CA GLU A 306 6.83 -21.76 -1.34
C GLU A 306 7.68 -21.98 -2.59
N LEU A 307 8.87 -21.37 -2.69
CA LEU A 307 9.76 -21.56 -3.84
C LEU A 307 10.17 -23.04 -3.97
N ALA A 308 10.05 -23.58 -5.19
CA ALA A 308 10.52 -24.93 -5.51
C ALA A 308 12.00 -25.09 -5.16
N THR A 309 12.34 -26.19 -4.50
CA THR A 309 13.73 -26.59 -4.35
C THR A 309 14.25 -27.01 -5.72
N PRO A 310 15.26 -26.33 -6.27
CA PRO A 310 15.80 -26.70 -7.57
C PRO A 310 16.44 -28.09 -7.51
N LYS A 311 16.28 -28.89 -8.58
CA LYS A 311 16.91 -30.22 -8.70
C LYS A 311 18.44 -30.17 -8.62
N HIS A 312 19.03 -29.07 -9.07
CA HIS A 312 20.46 -28.79 -9.00
C HIS A 312 20.69 -27.36 -8.49
N GLY A 313 21.63 -27.20 -7.55
CA GLY A 313 22.03 -25.90 -7.01
C GLY A 313 21.34 -25.50 -5.70
N SER A 314 21.68 -24.32 -5.19
CA SER A 314 21.17 -23.82 -3.91
C SER A 314 19.78 -23.16 -4.07
N LYS A 315 18.80 -23.59 -3.26
CA LYS A 315 17.48 -22.93 -3.16
C LYS A 315 17.62 -21.42 -2.91
N LEU A 316 18.59 -21.02 -2.09
CA LEU A 316 18.85 -19.61 -1.80
C LEU A 316 19.31 -18.81 -3.02
N ARG A 317 20.08 -19.42 -3.93
CA ARG A 317 20.48 -18.76 -5.18
C ARG A 317 19.26 -18.50 -6.06
N SER A 318 18.41 -19.51 -6.25
CA SER A 318 17.17 -19.37 -7.01
C SER A 318 16.24 -18.33 -6.40
N PHE A 319 16.17 -18.28 -5.07
CA PHE A 319 15.41 -17.25 -4.36
C PHE A 319 15.97 -15.85 -4.59
N ASN A 320 17.29 -15.65 -4.52
CA ASN A 320 17.88 -14.34 -4.78
C ASN A 320 17.66 -13.88 -6.22
N VAL A 321 17.66 -14.79 -7.20
CA VAL A 321 17.28 -14.48 -8.58
C VAL A 321 15.81 -14.04 -8.65
N ALA A 322 14.91 -14.74 -7.94
CA ALA A 322 13.51 -14.34 -7.87
C ALA A 322 13.30 -12.98 -7.20
N VAL A 323 14.05 -12.69 -6.12
CA VAL A 323 14.04 -11.40 -5.43
C VAL A 323 14.53 -10.29 -6.35
N ALA A 324 15.69 -10.48 -7.00
CA ALA A 324 16.24 -9.50 -7.94
C ALA A 324 15.25 -9.21 -9.08
N GLY A 325 14.68 -10.26 -9.70
CA GLY A 325 13.69 -10.10 -10.77
C GLY A 325 12.40 -9.40 -10.29
N GLY A 326 11.86 -9.79 -9.13
CA GLY A 326 10.63 -9.22 -8.59
C GLY A 326 10.78 -7.74 -8.21
N PHE A 327 11.87 -7.39 -7.52
CA PHE A 327 12.17 -5.99 -7.18
C PHE A 327 12.52 -5.15 -8.40
N ALA A 328 13.25 -5.70 -9.39
CA ALA A 328 13.53 -4.99 -10.64
C ALA A 328 12.26 -4.71 -11.45
N LEU A 329 11.36 -5.70 -11.57
CA LEU A 329 10.08 -5.52 -12.24
C LEU A 329 9.21 -4.48 -11.51
N ALA A 330 9.16 -4.55 -10.17
CA ALA A 330 8.47 -3.55 -9.36
C ALA A 330 9.07 -2.15 -9.53
N ALA A 331 10.40 -2.02 -9.52
CA ALA A 331 11.10 -0.75 -9.72
C ALA A 331 10.86 -0.17 -11.11
N ALA A 332 10.80 -0.99 -12.17
CA ALA A 332 10.47 -0.54 -13.51
C ALA A 332 9.04 0.00 -13.60
N LEU A 333 8.07 -0.71 -13.01
CA LEU A 333 6.68 -0.27 -12.93
C LEU A 333 6.53 1.02 -12.10
N CYS A 334 7.14 1.06 -10.92
CA CYS A 334 7.12 2.25 -10.06
C CYS A 334 7.81 3.45 -10.73
N GLY A 335 8.98 3.23 -11.34
CA GLY A 335 9.75 4.27 -12.01
C GLY A 335 9.00 4.84 -13.22
N SER A 336 8.40 3.98 -14.05
CA SER A 336 7.61 4.43 -15.20
C SER A 336 6.41 5.28 -14.77
N ILE A 337 5.62 4.84 -13.78
CA ILE A 337 4.46 5.59 -13.27
C ILE A 337 4.90 6.88 -12.57
N MET A 338 5.96 6.84 -11.76
CA MET A 338 6.51 8.00 -11.07
C MET A 338 6.99 9.07 -12.07
N CYS A 339 7.76 8.67 -13.08
CA CYS A 339 8.27 9.59 -14.11
C CYS A 339 7.12 10.15 -14.96
N ALA A 340 6.25 9.28 -15.48
CA ALA A 340 5.14 9.70 -16.34
C ALA A 340 4.09 10.54 -15.59
N GLY A 341 3.91 10.30 -14.29
CA GLY A 341 3.05 11.11 -13.42
C GLY A 341 3.67 12.47 -13.14
N PHE A 342 4.92 12.51 -12.70
CA PHE A 342 5.59 13.77 -12.37
C PHE A 342 5.75 14.66 -13.62
N LEU A 343 6.21 14.13 -14.75
CA LEU A 343 6.39 14.88 -15.99
C LEU A 343 5.07 15.38 -16.61
N ARG A 344 3.90 14.93 -16.14
CA ARG A 344 2.60 15.46 -16.58
C ARG A 344 1.91 16.37 -15.57
N LEU A 345 2.26 16.30 -14.30
CA LEU A 345 1.55 16.99 -13.20
C LEU A 345 2.44 18.03 -12.46
N SER A 346 3.65 18.27 -12.98
CA SER A 346 4.90 18.70 -12.34
C SER A 346 4.98 19.93 -11.41
N ALA A 347 3.91 20.66 -11.10
CA ALA A 347 4.03 21.74 -10.08
C ALA A 347 2.88 21.85 -9.09
N ARG A 348 1.71 21.27 -9.35
CA ARG A 348 0.56 21.42 -8.46
C ARG A 348 0.17 20.15 -7.71
N VAL A 349 0.91 19.05 -7.84
CA VAL A 349 0.75 17.92 -6.90
C VAL A 349 1.06 18.31 -5.45
N ARG A 350 1.80 19.42 -5.25
CA ARG A 350 1.97 20.06 -3.94
C ARG A 350 0.62 20.45 -3.30
N LEU A 351 -0.40 20.75 -4.09
CA LEU A 351 -1.74 21.11 -3.64
C LEU A 351 -2.55 19.88 -3.22
N LEU A 352 -2.33 18.70 -3.83
CA LEU A 352 -3.05 17.47 -3.47
C LEU A 352 -2.59 16.93 -2.11
N VAL A 353 -1.29 17.02 -1.80
CA VAL A 353 -0.77 16.67 -0.46
C VAL A 353 -1.18 17.70 0.59
N HIS A 354 -1.25 19.00 0.24
CA HIS A 354 -1.77 20.02 1.16
C HIS A 354 -3.27 19.83 1.41
N SER A 355 -4.07 19.45 0.41
CA SER A 355 -5.48 19.11 0.61
C SER A 355 -5.70 17.89 1.51
N PHE A 356 -4.76 16.93 1.58
CA PHE A 356 -4.80 15.82 2.53
C PHE A 356 -4.38 16.19 3.96
N VAL A 357 -3.70 17.33 4.14
CA VAL A 357 -3.27 17.85 5.45
C VAL A 357 -4.22 18.95 5.95
N ASP A 358 -4.88 19.65 5.03
CA ASP A 358 -5.82 20.74 5.30
C ASP A 358 -7.31 20.31 5.27
N SER A 359 -7.62 19.01 5.03
CA SER A 359 -8.97 18.43 5.18
C SER A 359 -9.06 17.55 6.42
#